data_AF-A0A8T7GDG2-F1
#
_entry.id   AF-A0A8T7GDG2-F1
#
_cell.length_a   1.000
_cell.length_b   1.000
_cell.length_c   1.000
_cell.angle_alpha   90.00
_cell.angle_beta   90.00
_cell.angle_gamma   90.00
#
_symmetry.space_group_name_H-M   'P 1'
#
loop_
_entity.id
_entity.type
_entity.pdbx_description
1 polymer ?
#
loop_
_entity_poly.entity_id
_entity_poly.type
_entity_poly.pdbx_seq_one_letter_code
_entity_poly.pdbx_strand_id
1 'polypeptide(L)'
;MSNEISYLKYEDLTDMLKVILYSSQSMLGVIPMLYHIKHNNRDILFIQTGTVGAVTVHYMVENKPAMKFIQLKRLTGDYSFVDSIGTDTQSIYVPVLKLEKSSFDFPF
;
A
#
# COMPACT_ATOMS: atom_id res chain seq x y z
N MET A 1 14.93 -6.38 -22.31
CA MET A 1 15.20 -6.67 -20.89
C MET A 1 13.87 -7.02 -20.26
N SER A 2 13.72 -8.21 -19.70
CA SER A 2 12.51 -8.56 -18.96
C SER A 2 12.49 -7.74 -17.67
N ASN A 3 11.44 -6.95 -17.45
CA ASN A 3 11.21 -6.32 -16.15
C ASN A 3 11.04 -7.44 -15.12
N GLU A 4 11.95 -7.53 -14.16
CA GLU A 4 11.82 -8.47 -13.06
C GLU A 4 10.87 -7.85 -12.03
N ILE A 5 9.74 -8.51 -11.81
CA ILE A 5 8.77 -8.12 -10.78
C ILE A 5 9.03 -8.99 -9.56
N SER A 6 9.43 -8.37 -8.46
CA SER A 6 9.57 -9.05 -7.17
C SER A 6 8.29 -8.88 -6.35
N TYR A 7 7.81 -9.97 -5.74
CA TYR A 7 6.63 -9.95 -4.89
C TYR A 7 7.03 -10.20 -3.44
N LEU A 8 6.66 -9.28 -2.54
CA LEU A 8 6.88 -9.39 -1.10
C LEU A 8 5.52 -9.50 -0.41
N LYS A 9 5.22 -10.68 0.13
CA LYS A 9 3.99 -10.94 0.89
C LYS A 9 4.20 -10.58 2.35
N TYR A 10 3.30 -9.80 2.91
CA TYR A 10 3.30 -9.41 4.31
C TYR A 10 2.28 -10.23 5.09
N GLU A 11 2.60 -10.53 6.36
CA GLU A 11 1.66 -11.17 7.28
C GLU A 11 0.58 -10.19 7.76
N ASP A 12 0.94 -8.91 7.91
CA ASP A 12 0.02 -7.86 8.36
C ASP A 12 0.22 -6.51 7.63
N LEU A 13 -0.83 -5.68 7.71
CA LEU A 13 -0.87 -4.37 7.08
C LEU A 13 0.12 -3.38 7.71
N THR A 14 0.40 -3.51 9.01
CA THR A 14 1.29 -2.61 9.75
C THR A 14 2.68 -2.61 9.13
N ASP A 15 3.22 -3.80 8.86
CA ASP A 15 4.54 -3.93 8.26
C ASP A 15 4.60 -3.41 6.82
N MET A 16 3.53 -3.60 6.03
CA MET A 16 3.46 -3.02 4.70
C MET A 16 3.37 -1.48 4.74
N LEU A 17 2.62 -0.91 5.69
CA LEU A 17 2.48 0.54 5.85
C LEU A 17 3.78 1.22 6.28
N LYS A 18 4.71 0.52 6.95
CA LYS A 18 6.05 1.05 7.25
C LYS A 18 6.80 1.46 5.98
N VAL A 19 6.56 0.80 4.85
CA VAL A 19 7.15 1.19 3.56
C VAL A 19 6.63 2.57 3.14
N ILE A 20 5.32 2.81 3.23
CA ILE A 20 4.71 4.12 2.95
C ILE A 20 5.27 5.18 3.91
N LEU A 21 5.34 4.86 5.20
CA LEU A 21 5.84 5.76 6.22
C LEU A 21 7.28 6.18 5.95
N TYR A 22 8.16 5.21 5.67
CA TYR A 22 9.56 5.46 5.34
C TYR A 22 9.70 6.28 4.05
N SER A 23 8.95 5.93 3.00
CA SER A 23 8.93 6.67 1.73
C SER A 23 8.48 8.13 1.91
N SER A 24 7.53 8.41 2.81
CA SER A 24 7.06 9.77 3.08
C SER A 24 8.08 10.70 3.73
N GLN A 25 9.14 10.12 4.30
CA GLN A 25 10.28 10.84 4.89
C GLN A 25 11.43 10.99 3.88
N SER A 26 11.36 10.32 2.72
CA SER A 26 12.38 10.39 1.69
C SER A 26 12.39 11.74 0.99
N MET A 27 13.59 12.24 0.71
CA MET A 27 13.81 13.48 -0.06
C MET A 27 13.23 13.42 -1.48
N LEU A 28 13.04 12.23 -2.04
CA LEU A 28 12.44 12.04 -3.37
C LEU A 28 10.92 12.27 -3.39
N GLY A 29 10.26 12.26 -2.22
CA GLY A 29 8.84 12.60 -2.09
C GLY A 29 7.85 11.65 -2.77
N VAL A 30 8.30 10.51 -3.32
CA VAL A 30 7.42 9.54 -3.97
C VAL A 30 6.83 8.62 -2.90
N ILE A 31 5.62 8.96 -2.45
CA ILE A 31 4.82 8.13 -1.56
C ILE A 31 4.07 7.10 -2.42
N PRO A 32 4.29 5.79 -2.21
CA PRO A 32 3.58 4.78 -2.99
C PRO A 32 2.09 4.79 -2.62
N MET A 33 1.25 4.61 -3.64
CA MET A 33 -0.20 4.51 -3.47
C MET A 33 -0.60 3.11 -3.00
N LEU A 34 -1.59 3.06 -2.11
CA LEU A 34 -2.20 1.81 -1.64
C LEU A 34 -3.38 1.43 -2.53
N TYR A 35 -3.31 0.23 -3.10
CA TYR A 35 -4.33 -0.31 -3.97
C TYR A 35 -5.04 -1.47 -3.32
N HIS A 36 -6.33 -1.60 -3.62
CA HIS A 36 -7.16 -2.74 -3.26
C HIS A 36 -7.70 -3.39 -4.54
N ILE A 37 -7.57 -4.70 -4.67
CA ILE A 37 -8.13 -5.45 -5.80
C ILE A 37 -8.70 -6.78 -5.32
N LYS A 38 -9.79 -7.23 -5.95
CA LYS A 38 -10.27 -8.59 -5.79
C LYS A 38 -9.66 -9.49 -6.87
N HIS A 39 -8.86 -10.47 -6.47
CA HIS A 39 -8.17 -11.38 -7.38
C HIS A 39 -8.31 -12.82 -6.88
N ASN A 40 -8.77 -13.74 -7.74
CA ASN A 40 -9.01 -15.15 -7.38
C ASN A 40 -9.80 -15.34 -6.07
N ASN A 41 -10.90 -14.59 -5.92
CA ASN A 41 -11.76 -14.56 -4.72
C ASN A 41 -11.08 -14.09 -3.42
N ARG A 42 -9.89 -13.48 -3.51
CA ARG A 42 -9.17 -12.89 -2.37
C ARG A 42 -9.13 -11.37 -2.51
N ASP A 43 -9.28 -10.67 -1.41
CA ASP A 43 -9.05 -9.24 -1.33
C ASP A 43 -7.55 -9.01 -1.09
N ILE A 44 -6.91 -8.31 -2.01
CA ILE A 44 -5.48 -8.01 -1.98
C ILE A 44 -5.30 -6.52 -1.77
N LEU A 45 -4.51 -6.17 -0.76
CA LEU A 45 -3.94 -4.84 -0.62
C LEU A 45 -2.50 -4.86 -1.09
N PHE A 46 -2.10 -3.88 -1.89
CA PHE A 46 -0.73 -3.79 -2.36
C PHE A 46 -0.26 -2.36 -2.61
N ILE A 47 1.05 -2.17 -2.52
CA ILE A 47 1.77 -0.97 -2.95
C ILE A 47 2.85 -1.39 -3.94
N GLN A 48 3.33 -0.42 -4.73
CA GLN A 48 4.44 -0.64 -5.66
C GLN A 48 5.58 0.30 -5.35
N THR A 49 6.79 -0.24 -5.33
CA THR A 49 8.03 0.54 -5.23
C THR A 49 8.99 0.14 -6.35
N GLY A 50 10.01 0.96 -6.58
CA GLY A 50 11.02 0.74 -7.62
C GLY A 50 10.99 1.78 -8.74
N THR A 51 11.93 1.63 -9.68
CA THR A 51 12.11 2.51 -10.84
C THR A 51 11.95 1.72 -12.13
N VAL A 52 11.96 2.40 -13.27
CA VAL A 52 11.84 1.76 -14.59
C VAL A 52 12.89 0.64 -14.73
N GLY A 53 12.44 -0.62 -14.82
CA GLY A 53 13.28 -1.81 -14.98
C GLY A 53 13.26 -2.80 -13.81
N ALA A 54 12.89 -2.35 -12.60
CA ALA A 54 12.78 -3.21 -11.42
C ALA A 54 11.61 -2.75 -10.54
N VAL A 55 10.56 -3.58 -10.47
CA VAL A 55 9.33 -3.26 -9.72
C VAL A 55 9.19 -4.25 -8.57
N THR A 56 9.02 -3.73 -7.36
CA THR A 56 8.68 -4.53 -6.18
C THR A 56 7.22 -4.30 -5.83
N VAL A 57 6.43 -5.37 -5.85
CA VAL A 57 5.04 -5.38 -5.41
C VAL A 57 5.02 -5.89 -3.97
N HIS A 58 4.67 -5.00 -3.03
CA HIS A 58 4.44 -5.36 -1.64
C HIS A 58 2.95 -5.61 -1.49
N TYR A 59 2.54 -6.77 -0.98
CA TYR A 59 1.13 -7.11 -0.89
C TYR A 59 0.79 -7.94 0.35
N MET A 60 -0.48 -7.93 0.71
CA MET A 60 -1.07 -8.83 1.69
C MET A 60 -2.43 -9.30 1.22
N VAL A 61 -2.90 -10.42 1.78
CA VAL A 61 -4.28 -10.88 1.61
C VAL A 61 -5.04 -10.49 2.86
N GLU A 62 -6.06 -9.66 2.74
CA GLU A 62 -6.87 -9.19 3.86
C GLU A 62 -8.33 -9.61 3.68
N ASN A 63 -9.10 -9.76 4.76
CA ASN A 63 -10.54 -9.86 4.68
C ASN A 63 -11.15 -8.44 4.59
N LYS A 64 -11.18 -7.90 3.37
CA LYS A 64 -11.91 -6.69 2.94
C LYS A 64 -11.73 -5.43 3.81
N PRO A 65 -10.88 -4.47 3.40
CA PRO A 65 -10.80 -3.18 4.07
C PRO A 65 -12.09 -2.37 3.85
N ALA A 66 -12.69 -1.90 4.95
CA ALA A 66 -14.00 -1.25 4.94
C ALA A 66 -14.00 0.22 4.50
N MET A 67 -12.83 0.90 4.40
CA MET A 67 -12.78 2.37 4.35
C MET A 67 -11.94 2.94 3.19
N LYS A 68 -12.06 4.27 2.98
CA LYS A 68 -11.48 5.00 1.85
C LYS A 68 -10.04 5.45 2.08
N PHE A 69 -9.66 5.72 3.32
CA PHE A 69 -8.32 6.19 3.67
C PHE A 69 -7.78 5.43 4.88
N ILE A 70 -6.46 5.41 4.99
CA ILE A 70 -5.72 5.04 6.19
C ILE A 70 -5.06 6.31 6.72
N GLN A 71 -5.40 6.69 7.95
CA GLN A 71 -4.65 7.67 8.71
C GLN A 71 -3.46 6.96 9.37
N LEU A 72 -2.25 7.36 9.01
CA LEU A 72 -0.99 6.80 9.51
C LEU A 72 -0.22 7.86 10.31
N LYS A 73 0.02 7.61 11.60
CA LYS A 73 0.75 8.51 12.50
C LYS A 73 2.23 8.51 12.13
N ARG A 74 2.78 9.69 11.84
CA ARG A 74 4.17 9.82 11.36
C ARG A 74 5.22 9.36 12.38
N LEU A 75 4.94 9.50 13.67
CA LEU A 75 5.88 9.23 14.75
C LEU A 75 5.79 7.81 15.30
N THR A 76 4.57 7.27 15.43
CA THR A 76 4.35 5.95 16.06
C THR A 76 4.19 4.84 15.03
N GLY A 77 3.80 5.17 13.80
CA GLY A 77 3.41 4.16 12.80
C GLY A 77 2.04 3.55 13.07
N ASP A 78 1.32 3.99 14.11
CA ASP A 78 -0.06 3.57 14.35
C ASP A 78 -0.95 4.01 13.20
N TYR A 79 -1.89 3.16 12.83
CA TYR A 79 -2.83 3.47 11.78
C TYR A 79 -4.28 3.23 12.18
N SER A 80 -5.17 3.94 11.51
CA SER A 80 -6.61 3.73 11.61
C SER A 80 -7.26 3.94 10.25
N PHE A 81 -8.35 3.22 10.01
CA PHE A 81 -9.17 3.42 8.83
C PHE A 81 -10.09 4.63 9.05
N VAL A 82 -10.19 5.49 8.05
CA VAL A 82 -11.03 6.70 8.09
C VAL A 82 -11.75 6.95 6.76
N ASP A 83 -12.87 7.66 6.80
CA ASP A 83 -13.69 7.95 5.62
C ASP A 83 -13.24 9.21 4.85
N SER A 84 -12.47 10.10 5.49
CA SER A 84 -12.04 11.38 4.92
C SER A 84 -10.66 11.79 5.44
N ILE A 85 -10.04 12.73 4.71
CA ILE A 85 -8.81 13.40 5.15
C ILE A 85 -9.16 14.32 6.33
N GLY A 86 -8.44 14.15 7.44
CA GLY A 86 -8.59 14.96 8.64
C GLY A 86 -7.63 16.15 8.71
N THR A 87 -7.65 16.86 9.83
CA THR A 87 -6.83 18.05 10.10
C THR A 87 -5.54 17.77 10.87
N ASP A 88 -5.30 16.52 11.27
CA ASP A 88 -4.09 16.14 11.97
C ASP A 88 -2.85 16.22 11.06
N THR A 89 -2.04 17.24 11.26
CA THR A 89 -0.82 17.52 10.51
C THR A 89 0.32 16.55 10.82
N GLN A 90 0.23 15.79 11.92
CA GLN A 90 1.20 14.74 12.27
C GLN A 90 0.84 13.38 11.66
N SER A 91 -0.19 13.32 10.82
CA SER A 91 -0.60 12.11 10.11
C SER A 91 -0.32 12.21 8.61
N ILE A 92 -0.27 11.04 7.97
CA ILE A 92 -0.37 10.88 6.52
C ILE A 92 -1.70 10.21 6.25
N TYR A 93 -2.45 10.71 5.27
CA TYR A 93 -3.71 10.11 4.84
C TYR A 93 -3.46 9.38 3.52
N VAL A 94 -3.40 8.05 3.60
CA VAL A 94 -3.15 7.18 2.45
C VAL A 94 -4.49 6.78 1.84
N PRO A 95 -4.80 7.16 0.59
CA PRO A 95 -6.02 6.69 -0.06
C PRO A 95 -5.92 5.20 -0.39
N VAL A 96 -7.03 4.48 -0.20
CA VAL A 96 -7.20 3.08 -0.63
C VAL A 96 -7.88 3.10 -2.00
N LEU A 97 -7.10 2.91 -3.05
CA LEU A 97 -7.58 2.95 -4.44
C LEU A 97 -8.10 1.58 -4.87
N LYS A 98 -9.41 1.47 -5.07
CA LYS A 98 -10.04 0.23 -5.53
C LYS A 98 -9.85 0.07 -7.04
N LEU A 99 -9.20 -1.02 -7.42
CA LEU A 99 -8.95 -1.39 -8.80
C LEU A 99 -9.95 -2.46 -9.26
N GLU A 100 -10.41 -2.30 -10.50
CA GLU A 100 -11.21 -3.33 -11.18
C GLU A 100 -10.32 -4.45 -11.76
N LYS A 101 -9.13 -4.10 -12.24
CA LYS A 101 -8.21 -5.03 -12.92
C LYS A 101 -6.75 -4.64 -12.72
N SER A 102 -5.86 -5.62 -12.77
CA SER A 102 -4.40 -5.45 -12.80
C SER A 102 -3.77 -6.50 -13.73
N SER A 103 -2.56 -6.25 -14.20
CA SER A 103 -1.71 -7.23 -14.89
C SER A 103 -0.79 -8.02 -13.95
N PHE A 104 -0.78 -7.72 -12.65
CA PHE A 104 -0.01 -8.49 -11.66
C PHE A 104 -0.62 -9.87 -11.46
N ASP A 105 0.26 -10.86 -11.37
CA ASP A 105 -0.07 -12.24 -11.05
C ASP A 105 0.49 -12.51 -9.65
N PHE A 106 -0.35 -12.32 -8.64
CA PHE A 106 0.06 -12.39 -7.25
C PHE A 106 0.36 -13.85 -6.88
N PRO A 107 1.60 -14.21 -6.48
CA PRO A 107 1.88 -15.54 -5.97
C PRO A 107 1.14 -15.74 -4.64
N PHE A 108 0.66 -16.95 -4.33
CA PHE A 108 -0.14 -17.20 -3.12
C PHE A 108 0.51 -18.19 -2.16
#